data_AF-A0A7W1Y9C2-F1
#
_entry.id   AF-A0A7W1Y9C2-F1
#
_cell.length_a   1.000
_cell.length_b   1.000
_cell.length_c   1.000
_cell.angle_alpha   90.00
_cell.angle_beta   90.00
_cell.angle_gamma   90.00
#
_symmetry.space_group_name_H-M   'P 1'
#
loop_
_entity.id
_entity.type
_entity.pdbx_description
1 polymer ?
#
loop_
_entity_poly.entity_id
_entity_poly.type
_entity_poly.pdbx_seq_one_letter_code
_entity_poly.pdbx_strand_id
1 'polypeptide(L)'
;MVNSKKYLIIFLSFFIFSCQSNNAVYEASGDFITSEKEVVGSIEIMEQGPGSNLRINLTKFIPGLYYLKINNFGTCVHPNFQNSGEFISVNPDINYIYKFYLKNEISRYTGELKVFNKIIFVNDIFLNPDNPTSLIDNDMSSIMIFNEKSEVYACAELKL
;
A
#
# COMPACT_ATOMS: atom_id res chain seq x y z
N MET A 1 22.98 -30.68 -61.92
CA MET A 1 23.45 -29.39 -61.34
C MET A 1 22.35 -28.37 -61.62
N VAL A 2 21.64 -27.71 -60.70
CA VAL A 2 21.75 -27.50 -59.25
C VAL A 2 20.34 -27.26 -58.69
N ASN A 3 19.97 -28.07 -57.70
CA ASN A 3 19.16 -27.80 -56.49
C ASN A 3 18.28 -26.52 -56.43
N SER A 4 16.97 -26.62 -56.69
CA SER A 4 15.99 -25.53 -56.44
C SER A 4 15.20 -25.72 -55.12
N LYS A 5 15.89 -26.02 -54.02
CA LYS A 5 15.32 -25.98 -52.66
C LYS A 5 16.05 -24.97 -51.80
N LYS A 6 15.92 -23.66 -52.09
CA LYS A 6 16.48 -22.59 -51.26
C LYS A 6 15.70 -21.28 -51.34
N TYR A 7 14.40 -21.30 -51.07
CA TYR A 7 13.68 -20.07 -50.67
C TYR A 7 12.63 -20.42 -49.62
N LEU A 8 13.09 -20.98 -48.50
CA LEU A 8 12.33 -21.05 -47.27
C LEU A 8 13.13 -20.26 -46.24
N ILE A 9 12.44 -19.40 -45.47
CA ILE A 9 12.91 -18.77 -44.23
C ILE A 9 13.81 -17.52 -44.39
N ILE A 10 13.30 -16.41 -44.96
CA ILE A 10 13.82 -15.05 -44.62
C ILE A 10 12.66 -14.03 -44.55
N PHE A 11 11.52 -14.38 -43.95
CA PHE A 11 10.48 -13.38 -43.63
C PHE A 11 9.77 -13.63 -42.30
N LEU A 12 10.36 -14.49 -41.45
CA LEU A 12 9.83 -14.82 -40.12
C LEU A 12 10.83 -14.49 -38.99
N SER A 13 11.72 -13.53 -39.23
CA SER A 13 12.68 -13.03 -38.23
C SER A 13 12.32 -11.63 -37.69
N PHE A 14 11.21 -11.03 -38.15
CA PHE A 14 10.79 -9.69 -37.72
C PHE A 14 9.71 -9.66 -36.61
N PHE A 15 9.32 -10.81 -36.06
CA PHE A 15 8.26 -10.89 -35.03
C PHE A 15 8.73 -11.33 -33.64
N ILE A 16 10.02 -11.26 -33.32
CA ILE A 16 10.54 -11.65 -32.00
C ILE A 16 10.79 -10.48 -31.04
N PHE A 17 10.46 -9.24 -31.41
CA PHE A 17 10.28 -8.18 -30.42
C PHE A 17 8.89 -8.31 -29.78
N SER A 18 8.62 -9.45 -29.14
CA SER A 18 7.75 -9.43 -27.98
C SER A 18 8.50 -8.61 -26.94
N CYS A 19 8.12 -7.34 -26.79
CA CYS A 19 8.47 -6.56 -25.62
C CYS A 19 7.83 -7.31 -24.44
N GLN A 20 8.59 -8.23 -23.82
CA GLN A 20 8.31 -8.66 -22.46
C GLN A 20 8.55 -7.42 -21.62
N SER A 21 7.53 -6.57 -21.52
CA SER A 21 7.51 -5.54 -20.50
C SER A 21 7.42 -6.29 -19.18
N ASN A 22 8.57 -6.64 -18.61
CA ASN A 22 8.71 -6.87 -17.19
C ASN A 22 8.41 -5.53 -16.52
N ASN A 23 7.13 -5.16 -16.47
CA ASN A 23 6.69 -4.09 -15.59
C ASN A 23 6.88 -4.68 -14.20
N ALA A 24 7.94 -4.22 -13.51
CA ALA A 24 8.12 -4.54 -12.11
C ALA A 24 6.84 -4.12 -11.38
N VAL A 25 6.25 -5.06 -10.65
CA VAL A 25 5.16 -4.75 -9.73
C VAL A 25 5.84 -4.44 -8.40
N TYR A 26 5.68 -3.19 -7.94
CA TYR A 26 6.20 -2.75 -6.67
C TYR A 26 5.15 -2.97 -5.59
N GLU A 27 5.57 -3.62 -4.51
CA GLU A 27 4.72 -3.95 -3.37
C GLU A 27 5.42 -3.56 -2.07
N ALA A 28 4.64 -3.16 -1.08
CA ALA A 28 5.11 -2.89 0.27
C ALA A 28 4.05 -3.30 1.28
N SER A 29 4.46 -3.67 2.48
CA SER A 29 3.55 -4.06 3.55
C SER A 29 4.01 -3.57 4.92
N GLY A 30 3.10 -3.50 5.87
CA GLY A 30 3.40 -3.14 7.24
C GLY A 30 2.36 -3.65 8.22
N ASP A 31 2.81 -3.96 9.43
CA ASP A 31 1.93 -4.34 10.54
C ASP A 31 1.54 -3.09 11.34
N PHE A 32 0.25 -2.92 11.60
CA PHE A 32 -0.23 -1.84 12.46
C PHE A 32 0.02 -2.21 13.93
N ILE A 33 0.84 -1.41 14.61
CA ILE A 33 1.14 -1.53 16.03
C ILE A 33 0.55 -0.36 16.83
N THR A 34 -0.02 -0.64 18.01
CA THR A 34 -0.52 0.38 18.96
C THR A 34 0.60 0.89 19.86
N SER A 35 0.32 1.95 20.64
CA SER A 35 1.25 2.48 21.65
C SER A 35 1.80 1.43 22.61
N GLU A 36 1.00 0.41 22.92
CA GLU A 36 1.30 -0.73 23.78
C GLU A 36 2.09 -1.84 23.08
N LYS A 37 2.50 -1.63 21.81
CA LYS A 37 3.18 -2.62 20.95
C LYS A 37 2.30 -3.83 20.60
N GLU A 38 0.99 -3.68 20.65
CA GLU A 38 0.07 -4.71 20.17
C GLU A 38 -0.11 -4.60 18.66
N VAL A 39 0.02 -5.72 17.95
CA VAL A 39 -0.33 -5.81 16.52
C VAL A 39 -1.84 -5.93 16.39
N VAL A 40 -2.45 -5.00 15.65
CA VAL A 40 -3.91 -4.87 15.49
C VAL A 40 -4.39 -5.11 14.05
N GLY A 41 -3.46 -5.28 13.11
CA GLY A 41 -3.75 -5.49 11.71
C GLY A 41 -2.53 -5.29 10.82
N SER A 42 -2.78 -5.15 9.51
CA SER A 42 -1.77 -4.90 8.51
C SER A 42 -2.29 -4.04 7.36
N ILE A 43 -1.35 -3.53 6.57
CA ILE A 43 -1.59 -2.89 5.29
C ILE A 43 -0.68 -3.50 4.22
N GLU A 44 -1.25 -3.74 3.04
CA GLU A 44 -0.52 -4.10 1.82
C GLU A 44 -0.74 -2.98 0.80
N ILE A 45 0.32 -2.55 0.12
CA ILE A 45 0.30 -1.55 -0.94
C ILE A 45 0.87 -2.19 -2.20
N MET A 46 0.15 -2.06 -3.30
CA MET A 46 0.60 -2.53 -4.62
C MET A 46 0.44 -1.40 -5.62
N GLU A 47 1.55 -1.00 -6.24
CA GLU A 47 1.54 0.02 -7.29
C GLU A 47 0.80 -0.50 -8.53
N GLN A 48 -0.16 0.28 -9.02
CA GLN A 48 -0.94 -0.03 -10.21
C GLN A 48 -1.29 1.24 -10.99
N GLY A 49 -0.66 1.44 -12.13
CA GLY A 49 -0.94 2.56 -13.03
C GLY A 49 -0.55 3.91 -12.40
N PRO A 50 -1.46 4.90 -12.29
CA PRO A 50 -1.15 6.24 -11.78
C PRO A 50 -1.15 6.33 -10.23
N GLY A 51 -1.11 5.20 -9.53
CA GLY A 51 -1.21 5.18 -8.07
C GLY A 51 -1.07 3.77 -7.51
N SER A 52 -1.67 3.53 -6.35
CA SER A 52 -1.56 2.24 -5.66
C SER A 52 -2.89 1.77 -5.07
N ASN A 53 -3.08 0.44 -5.05
CA ASN A 53 -4.10 -0.16 -4.20
C ASN A 53 -3.56 -0.33 -2.78
N LEU A 54 -4.34 0.09 -1.79
CA LEU A 54 -4.05 -0.11 -0.39
C LEU A 54 -5.09 -1.08 0.16
N ARG A 55 -4.64 -2.24 0.66
CA ARG A 55 -5.46 -3.21 1.37
C ARG A 55 -5.23 -3.09 2.86
N ILE A 56 -6.25 -2.65 3.58
CA ILE A 56 -6.24 -2.46 5.02
C ILE A 56 -6.94 -3.66 5.66
N ASN A 57 -6.28 -4.31 6.60
CA ASN A 57 -6.81 -5.41 7.38
C ASN A 57 -6.68 -5.09 8.88
N LEU A 58 -7.77 -5.05 9.63
CA LEU A 58 -7.74 -4.87 11.09
C LEU A 58 -8.47 -6.01 11.79
N THR A 59 -7.75 -6.72 12.64
CA THR A 59 -8.25 -7.87 13.40
C THR A 59 -8.68 -7.48 14.82
N LYS A 60 -8.14 -6.38 15.34
CA LYS A 60 -8.49 -5.80 16.63
C LYS A 60 -8.70 -4.31 16.46
N PHE A 61 -9.83 -3.80 16.95
CA PHE A 61 -10.13 -2.37 16.89
C PHE A 61 -11.20 -1.99 17.88
N ILE A 62 -11.22 -0.70 18.21
CA ILE A 62 -12.34 -0.07 18.91
C ILE A 62 -13.30 0.46 17.83
N PRO A 63 -14.62 0.23 17.94
CA PRO A 63 -15.57 0.83 17.01
C PRO A 63 -15.50 2.35 17.04
N GLY A 64 -15.61 2.99 15.88
CA GLY A 64 -15.49 4.43 15.78
C GLY A 64 -15.12 4.91 14.40
N LEU A 65 -14.95 6.22 14.27
CA LEU A 65 -14.50 6.87 13.05
C LEU A 65 -12.98 7.01 13.05
N TYR A 66 -12.36 6.65 11.92
CA TYR A 66 -10.92 6.61 11.74
C TYR A 66 -10.47 7.23 10.41
N TYR A 67 -9.22 7.66 10.39
CA TYR A 67 -8.56 8.28 9.25
C TYR A 67 -7.21 7.62 8.99
N LEU A 68 -6.93 7.27 7.74
CA LEU A 68 -5.64 6.76 7.29
C LEU A 68 -4.79 7.92 6.77
N LYS A 69 -3.53 7.99 7.21
CA LYS A 69 -2.53 8.94 6.71
C LYS A 69 -1.25 8.19 6.37
N ILE A 70 -0.51 8.71 5.39
CA ILE A 70 0.86 8.26 5.10
C ILE A 70 1.78 9.41 5.47
N ASN A 71 2.87 9.10 6.15
CA ASN A 71 3.85 10.08 6.55
C ASN A 71 5.22 9.75 5.95
N ASN A 72 6.02 10.78 5.69
CA ASN A 72 7.31 10.72 4.99
C ASN A 72 8.50 10.27 5.85
N PHE A 73 8.25 9.61 6.97
CA PHE A 73 9.31 9.01 7.76
C PHE A 73 8.87 7.62 8.20
N GLY A 74 9.69 6.62 7.88
CA GLY A 74 9.34 5.21 8.01
C GLY A 74 9.28 4.65 9.42
N THR A 75 9.54 5.45 10.46
CA THR A 75 9.67 4.95 11.84
C THR A 75 8.43 5.22 12.70
N CYS A 76 7.94 4.19 13.38
CA CYS A 76 6.89 4.25 14.39
C CYS A 76 7.50 4.37 15.81
N VAL A 77 7.84 5.60 16.22
CA VAL A 77 8.52 5.84 17.50
C VAL A 77 7.56 5.78 18.70
N HIS A 78 7.66 4.73 19.52
CA HIS A 78 6.86 4.59 20.74
C HIS A 78 7.17 5.66 21.80
N PRO A 79 6.22 5.96 22.72
CA PRO A 79 4.89 5.36 22.82
C PRO A 79 3.82 6.02 21.94
N ASN A 80 4.02 7.26 21.52
CA ASN A 80 2.96 8.08 20.93
C ASN A 80 3.11 8.29 19.42
N PHE A 81 4.11 7.67 18.80
CA PHE A 81 4.43 7.83 17.38
C PHE A 81 4.72 9.29 17.00
N GLN A 82 5.20 10.07 17.98
CA GLN A 82 5.72 11.40 17.73
C GLN A 82 7.04 11.24 16.98
N ASN A 83 7.22 12.01 15.90
CA ASN A 83 8.35 11.99 14.95
C ASN A 83 8.21 11.09 13.72
N SER A 84 7.03 10.59 13.38
CA SER A 84 6.83 9.86 12.12
C SER A 84 6.77 10.76 10.88
N GLY A 85 7.33 11.96 10.93
CA GLY A 85 7.37 12.89 9.80
C GLY A 85 6.06 13.62 9.54
N GLU A 86 6.03 14.32 8.40
CA GLU A 86 4.88 15.09 7.92
C GLU A 86 3.95 14.21 7.06
N PHE A 87 2.67 14.57 7.06
CA PHE A 87 1.67 13.92 6.22
C PHE A 87 1.96 14.17 4.73
N ILE A 88 2.05 13.09 3.95
CA ILE A 88 2.11 13.15 2.49
C ILE A 88 0.71 13.42 1.97
N SER A 89 0.45 14.69 1.65
CA SER A 89 -0.84 15.10 1.13
C SER A 89 -0.99 14.76 -0.36
N VAL A 90 -2.00 13.93 -0.66
CA VAL A 90 -2.46 13.69 -2.04
C VAL A 90 -3.47 14.75 -2.51
N ASN A 91 -4.04 15.52 -1.59
CA ASN A 91 -4.97 16.61 -1.86
C ASN A 91 -4.83 17.70 -0.79
N PRO A 92 -4.53 18.96 -1.16
CA PRO A 92 -4.28 20.04 -0.19
C PRO A 92 -5.45 20.33 0.74
N ASP A 93 -6.69 20.03 0.34
CA ASP A 93 -7.90 20.27 1.12
C ASP A 93 -8.24 19.13 2.09
N ILE A 94 -7.53 17.98 1.99
CA ILE A 94 -7.83 16.77 2.76
C ILE A 94 -6.57 16.31 3.50
N ASN A 95 -6.65 16.28 4.84
CA ASN A 95 -5.54 15.88 5.70
C ASN A 95 -5.51 14.37 6.01
N TYR A 96 -6.06 13.54 5.12
CA TYR A 96 -6.10 12.08 5.19
C TYR A 96 -6.22 11.47 3.79
N ILE A 97 -5.81 10.22 3.63
CA ILE A 97 -5.95 9.46 2.38
C ILE A 97 -7.28 8.71 2.36
N TYR A 98 -7.73 8.21 3.52
CA TYR A 98 -9.00 7.51 3.61
C TYR A 98 -9.70 7.72 4.94
N LYS A 99 -11.03 7.87 4.90
CA LYS A 99 -11.90 7.97 6.07
C LYS A 99 -12.77 6.72 6.13
N PHE A 100 -12.79 6.02 7.27
CA PHE A 100 -13.56 4.79 7.44
C PHE A 100 -14.15 4.66 8.83
N TYR A 101 -15.27 3.93 8.92
CA TYR A 101 -15.95 3.64 10.17
C TYR A 101 -15.79 2.16 10.52
N LEU A 102 -15.25 1.90 11.71
CA LEU A 102 -15.10 0.56 12.26
C LEU A 102 -16.31 0.25 13.15
N LYS A 103 -16.86 -0.95 12.96
CA LYS A 103 -17.98 -1.47 13.74
C LYS A 103 -17.74 -2.93 14.08
N ASN A 104 -18.18 -3.32 15.27
CA ASN A 104 -18.18 -4.71 15.65
C ASN A 104 -19.30 -5.44 14.89
N GLU A 105 -18.91 -6.30 13.97
CA GLU A 105 -19.83 -7.22 13.32
C GLU A 105 -19.44 -8.65 13.67
N ILE A 106 -20.43 -9.48 13.98
CA ILE A 106 -20.19 -10.90 14.19
C ILE A 106 -20.46 -11.63 12.87
N SER A 107 -19.56 -12.52 12.47
CA SER A 107 -19.76 -13.42 11.35
C SER A 107 -20.90 -14.38 11.67
N ARG A 108 -21.93 -14.42 10.82
CA ARG A 108 -23.03 -15.38 10.97
C ARG A 108 -22.57 -16.83 10.76
N TYR A 109 -21.42 -17.04 10.12
CA TYR A 109 -20.91 -18.37 9.78
C TYR A 109 -19.95 -18.91 10.86
N THR A 110 -19.13 -18.04 11.46
CA THR A 110 -18.10 -18.47 12.45
C THR A 110 -18.46 -18.08 13.88
N GLY A 111 -19.38 -17.14 14.09
CA GLY A 111 -19.68 -16.58 15.42
C GLY A 111 -18.60 -15.65 15.98
N GLU A 112 -17.54 -15.41 15.21
CA GLU A 112 -16.40 -14.57 15.60
C GLU A 112 -16.58 -13.11 15.13
N LEU A 113 -15.84 -12.20 15.76
CA LEU A 113 -15.75 -10.82 15.30
C LEU A 113 -15.16 -10.80 13.88
N LYS A 114 -15.85 -10.13 12.96
CA LYS A 114 -15.36 -9.95 11.59
C LYS A 114 -14.14 -9.04 11.61
N VAL A 115 -13.11 -9.49 10.91
CA VAL A 115 -11.97 -8.67 10.53
C VAL A 115 -12.45 -7.54 9.62
N PHE A 116 -12.01 -6.32 9.88
CA PHE A 116 -12.19 -5.22 8.94
C PHE A 116 -11.24 -5.44 7.76
N ASN A 117 -11.79 -5.53 6.55
CA ASN A 117 -10.99 -5.68 5.33
C ASN A 117 -11.49 -4.68 4.29
N LYS A 118 -10.61 -3.82 3.80
CA LYS A 118 -10.95 -2.82 2.79
C LYS A 118 -9.81 -2.65 1.80
N ILE A 119 -10.15 -2.67 0.52
CA ILE A 119 -9.25 -2.25 -0.56
C ILE A 119 -9.71 -0.88 -1.06
N ILE A 120 -8.77 0.04 -1.19
CA ILE A 120 -8.97 1.36 -1.78
C ILE A 120 -7.90 1.60 -2.83
N PHE A 121 -8.21 2.41 -3.84
CA PHE A 121 -7.23 2.90 -4.79
C PHE A 121 -6.94 4.36 -4.51
N VAL A 122 -5.66 4.73 -4.48
CA VAL A 122 -5.19 6.10 -4.21
C VAL A 122 -4.26 6.52 -5.33
N ASN A 123 -4.63 7.59 -6.03
CA ASN A 123 -3.77 8.21 -7.04
C ASN A 123 -2.53 8.82 -6.40
N ASP A 124 -1.47 8.97 -7.19
CA ASP A 124 -0.25 9.69 -6.82
C ASP A 124 0.50 9.10 -5.62
N ILE A 125 0.24 7.82 -5.32
CA ILE A 125 1.00 7.00 -4.38
C ILE A 125 1.80 5.98 -5.17
N PHE A 126 3.12 6.09 -5.09
CA PHE A 126 4.07 5.26 -5.83
C PHE A 126 5.01 4.54 -4.87
N LEU A 127 5.47 3.36 -5.28
CA LEU A 127 6.45 2.51 -4.60
C LEU A 127 7.71 2.31 -5.44
N ASN A 128 7.66 2.58 -6.76
CA ASN A 128 8.82 2.51 -7.63
C ASN A 128 9.94 3.44 -7.12
N PRO A 129 11.13 2.93 -6.73
CA PRO A 129 12.22 3.75 -6.19
C PRO A 129 12.81 4.74 -7.20
N ASP A 130 12.58 4.55 -8.52
CA ASP A 130 12.98 5.52 -9.55
C ASP A 130 12.03 6.73 -9.60
N ASN A 131 10.87 6.67 -8.93
CA ASN A 131 9.93 7.78 -8.81
C ASN A 131 10.34 8.72 -7.66
N PRO A 132 10.51 10.04 -7.92
CA PRO A 132 10.93 10.98 -6.88
C PRO A 132 9.95 11.16 -5.72
N THR A 133 8.69 10.74 -5.88
CA THR A 133 7.66 10.77 -4.82
C THR A 133 7.33 9.37 -4.31
N SER A 134 8.24 8.41 -4.48
CA SER A 134 8.07 7.05 -3.95
C SER A 134 7.97 7.06 -2.43
N LEU A 135 7.10 6.21 -1.89
CA LEU A 135 7.03 5.95 -0.45
C LEU A 135 8.21 5.10 0.06
N ILE A 136 8.98 4.51 -0.86
CA ILE A 136 10.12 3.65 -0.61
C ILE A 136 11.39 4.40 -1.05
N ASP A 137 11.58 5.58 -0.46
CA ASP A 137 12.82 6.35 -0.58
C ASP A 137 13.79 5.98 0.56
N ASN A 138 14.85 6.77 0.75
CA ASN A 138 15.84 6.52 1.80
C ASN A 138 15.27 6.68 3.23
N ASP A 139 14.25 7.52 3.40
CA ASP A 139 13.62 7.81 4.69
C ASP A 139 12.46 6.85 4.98
N MET A 140 11.98 6.15 3.93
CA MET A 140 10.82 5.29 3.92
C MET A 140 9.55 6.03 4.38
N SER A 141 8.40 5.40 4.22
CA SER A 141 7.13 5.96 4.72
C SER A 141 6.52 5.08 5.79
N SER A 142 5.79 5.72 6.71
CA SER A 142 4.94 5.03 7.67
C SER A 142 3.47 5.33 7.39
N ILE A 143 2.60 4.42 7.80
CA ILE A 143 1.16 4.55 7.65
C ILE A 143 0.52 4.58 9.02
N MET A 144 -0.32 5.59 9.24
CA MET A 144 -0.94 5.84 10.52
C MET A 144 -2.45 5.82 10.43
N ILE A 145 -3.07 5.22 11.43
CA ILE A 145 -4.50 5.29 11.67
C ILE A 145 -4.72 6.27 12.81
N PHE A 146 -5.54 7.29 12.57
CA PHE A 146 -5.95 8.28 13.56
C PHE A 146 -7.41 8.06 13.95
N ASN A 147 -7.74 8.25 15.23
CA ASN A 147 -9.12 8.26 15.69
C ASN A 147 -9.80 9.62 15.41
N GLU A 148 -11.08 9.75 15.77
CA GLU A 148 -11.86 10.98 15.60
C GLU A 148 -11.32 12.21 16.36
N LYS A 149 -10.50 11.98 17.40
CA LYS A 149 -9.85 13.02 18.19
C LYS A 149 -8.49 13.43 17.65
N SER A 150 -8.10 12.91 16.48
CA SER A 150 -6.78 13.11 15.86
C SER A 150 -5.62 12.53 16.69
N GLU A 151 -5.90 11.53 17.52
CA GLU A 151 -4.86 10.76 18.22
C GLU A 151 -4.48 9.55 17.36
N VAL A 152 -3.19 9.19 17.35
CA VAL A 152 -2.71 8.02 16.63
C VAL A 152 -3.22 6.77 17.33
N TYR A 153 -4.01 5.97 16.63
CA TYR A 153 -4.50 4.67 17.07
C TYR A 153 -3.46 3.57 16.83
N ALA A 154 -2.87 3.54 15.63
CA ALA A 154 -1.83 2.58 15.27
C ALA A 154 -0.93 3.14 14.17
N CYS A 155 0.30 2.65 14.11
CA CYS A 155 1.31 3.01 13.12
C CYS A 155 1.87 1.74 12.46
N ALA A 156 2.19 1.79 11.17
CA ALA A 156 2.82 0.72 10.42
C ALA A 156 4.05 1.25 9.67
N GLU A 157 5.20 0.63 9.90
CA GLU A 157 6.42 0.88 9.12
C GLU A 157 6.34 0.05 7.83
N LEU A 158 6.53 0.69 6.66
CA LEU A 158 6.52 -0.02 5.38
C LEU A 158 7.81 -0.82 5.17
N LYS A 159 7.65 -2.03 4.66
CA LYS A 159 8.72 -2.96 4.27
C LYS A 159 8.45 -3.46 2.87
N LEU A 160 9.50 -3.54 2.06
CA LEU A 160 9.50 -4.20 0.74
C LEU A 160 9.50 -5.72 0.88
#